data_AF-A0A9E3DW57-F1
#
_entry.id   AF-A0A9E3DW57-F1
#
_cell.length_a   1.000
_cell.length_b   1.000
_cell.length_c   1.000
_cell.angle_alpha   90.00
_cell.angle_beta   90.00
_cell.angle_gamma   90.00
#
_symmetry.space_group_name_H-M   'P 1'
#
loop_
_entity.id
_entity.type
_entity.pdbx_description
1 polymer ?
#
loop_
_entity_poly.entity_id
_entity_poly.type
_entity_poly.pdbx_seq_one_letter_code
_entity_poly.pdbx_strand_id
1 'polypeptide(L)'
;MAKFRFVCGIAAALAAATLFAGIMGKWFNNKSLPPAHAQPLATSTPGEPASPFPADDRGFVNSAARCDGTQTALAVGRTQRSLVVICADQNGNYQYRGVRISDGALLQEPAETTSDGGFVARNDDMTYTVSAKQLMVTSGETVINQEPMSEYRQPHPFSAEAGAPRPNPTTTSGAPGPAR
;
A
#
# COMPACT_ATOMS: atom_id res chain seq x y z
N MET A 1 9.24 2.09 -46.10
CA MET A 1 10.49 1.45 -46.60
C MET A 1 11.33 1.16 -45.37
N ALA A 2 11.95 0.01 -45.09
CA ALA A 2 12.07 -1.32 -45.73
C ALA A 2 11.08 -2.34 -45.08
N LYS A 3 10.63 -3.49 -45.64
CA LYS A 3 11.27 -4.67 -46.30
C LYS A 3 12.14 -5.51 -45.32
N PHE A 4 11.63 -6.59 -44.69
CA PHE A 4 11.58 -8.03 -45.14
C PHE A 4 13.00 -8.61 -45.43
N ARG A 5 13.44 -9.82 -45.01
CA ARG A 5 12.86 -11.20 -44.89
C ARG A 5 13.65 -12.01 -43.80
N PHE A 6 13.14 -12.98 -43.02
CA PHE A 6 12.51 -14.31 -43.24
C PHE A 6 13.48 -15.51 -43.44
N VAL A 7 13.58 -16.41 -42.43
CA VAL A 7 14.02 -17.83 -42.47
C VAL A 7 13.27 -18.51 -41.28
N CYS A 8 12.37 -19.50 -41.36
CA CYS A 8 12.20 -20.75 -42.14
C CYS A 8 12.75 -22.01 -41.41
N GLY A 9 11.84 -22.90 -40.95
CA GLY A 9 12.15 -24.20 -40.31
C GLY A 9 10.88 -25.09 -40.16
N ILE A 10 10.86 -26.25 -40.83
CA ILE A 10 9.68 -27.11 -41.17
C ILE A 10 10.15 -28.59 -41.22
N ALA A 11 9.41 -29.67 -40.94
CA ALA A 11 7.99 -29.92 -40.61
C ALA A 11 7.84 -30.47 -39.15
N ALA A 12 6.87 -31.27 -38.68
CA ALA A 12 5.67 -32.01 -39.17
C ALA A 12 4.61 -32.05 -38.02
N ALA A 13 3.29 -32.24 -38.15
CA ALA A 13 2.37 -32.90 -39.10
C ALA A 13 1.95 -34.36 -38.73
N LEU A 14 0.73 -34.50 -38.20
CA LEU A 14 -0.29 -35.58 -38.37
C LEU A 14 -1.34 -35.42 -37.23
N ALA A 15 -2.52 -34.81 -37.44
CA ALA A 15 -3.70 -35.27 -38.17
C ALA A 15 -4.70 -36.08 -37.31
N ALA A 16 -5.81 -35.43 -36.94
CA ALA A 16 -7.07 -36.07 -36.56
C ALA A 16 -8.23 -35.20 -37.03
N ALA A 17 -8.93 -35.63 -38.09
CA ALA A 17 -10.10 -34.92 -38.61
C ALA A 17 -11.38 -35.55 -38.05
N THR A 18 -12.21 -34.75 -37.39
CA THR A 18 -13.58 -35.13 -37.03
C THR A 18 -14.55 -34.12 -37.62
N LEU A 19 -15.44 -34.60 -38.48
CA LEU A 19 -16.45 -33.81 -39.17
C LEU A 19 -17.55 -33.37 -38.18
N PHE A 20 -17.77 -32.06 -38.07
CA PHE A 20 -19.04 -31.52 -37.56
C PHE A 20 -19.67 -30.62 -38.62
N ALA A 21 -20.57 -31.20 -39.40
CA ALA A 21 -21.48 -30.46 -40.26
C ALA A 21 -22.70 -30.00 -39.43
N GLY A 22 -23.03 -28.72 -39.54
CA GLY A 22 -24.28 -28.16 -39.03
C GLY A 22 -24.25 -27.65 -37.59
N ILE A 23 -24.34 -26.33 -37.43
CA ILE A 23 -25.51 -25.60 -36.89
C ILE A 23 -25.11 -24.11 -36.88
N MET A 24 -25.59 -23.38 -37.90
CA MET A 24 -25.59 -21.92 -37.86
C MET A 24 -26.82 -21.46 -37.10
N GLY A 25 -26.58 -20.68 -36.04
CA GLY A 25 -27.63 -19.94 -35.33
C GLY A 25 -28.24 -20.62 -34.11
N LYS A 26 -28.56 -19.78 -33.12
CA LYS A 26 -29.45 -20.04 -31.99
C LYS A 26 -28.88 -20.93 -30.88
N TRP A 27 -28.04 -20.34 -30.02
CA TRP A 27 -28.18 -20.43 -28.55
C TRP A 27 -27.47 -19.25 -27.83
N PHE A 28 -27.79 -18.02 -28.25
CA PHE A 28 -27.73 -16.88 -27.32
C PHE A 28 -28.86 -17.07 -26.29
N ASN A 29 -28.64 -17.96 -25.32
CA ASN A 29 -29.66 -18.40 -24.38
C ASN A 29 -29.14 -18.26 -22.95
N ASN A 30 -29.56 -17.16 -22.33
CA ASN A 30 -29.75 -16.94 -20.91
C ASN A 30 -28.98 -17.89 -19.96
N LYS A 31 -27.77 -17.49 -19.58
CA LYS A 31 -27.37 -17.64 -18.17
C LYS A 31 -27.69 -16.34 -17.46
N SER A 32 -28.79 -16.35 -16.72
CA SER A 32 -29.22 -15.26 -15.86
C SER A 32 -28.03 -14.77 -15.03
N LEU A 33 -27.85 -13.45 -14.95
CA LEU A 33 -26.96 -12.85 -13.97
C LEU A 33 -27.34 -13.42 -12.59
N PRO A 34 -26.38 -13.80 -11.73
CA PRO A 34 -26.69 -14.17 -10.36
C PRO A 34 -27.43 -12.99 -9.71
N PRO A 35 -28.40 -13.25 -8.80
CA PRO A 35 -29.07 -12.17 -8.10
C PRO A 35 -28.00 -11.30 -7.44
N ALA A 36 -28.05 -9.99 -7.71
CA ALA A 36 -27.18 -9.03 -7.08
C ALA A 36 -27.31 -9.24 -5.57
N HIS A 37 -26.25 -9.78 -4.96
CA HIS A 37 -26.22 -9.92 -3.51
C HIS A 37 -26.14 -8.51 -2.98
N ALA A 38 -27.29 -7.99 -2.54
CA ALA A 38 -27.38 -6.76 -1.78
C ALA A 38 -26.55 -7.00 -0.51
N GLN A 39 -25.27 -6.65 -0.57
CA GLN A 39 -24.41 -6.68 0.60
C GLN A 39 -25.09 -5.79 1.63
N PRO A 40 -25.41 -6.31 2.83
CA PRO A 40 -25.97 -5.47 3.87
C PRO A 40 -24.99 -4.32 4.09
N LEU A 41 -25.49 -3.09 3.96
CA LEU A 41 -24.70 -1.89 4.16
C LEU A 41 -24.23 -1.95 5.62
N ALA A 42 -22.98 -2.36 5.83
CA ALA A 42 -22.44 -2.57 7.15
C ALA A 42 -22.41 -1.21 7.85
N THR A 43 -23.39 -0.97 8.72
CA THR A 43 -23.46 0.22 9.54
C THR A 43 -22.29 0.17 10.50
N SER A 44 -21.16 0.74 10.08
CA SER A 44 -20.01 0.96 10.94
C SER A 44 -20.43 1.94 12.03
N THR A 45 -20.95 1.41 13.13
CA THR A 45 -21.00 2.13 14.41
C THR A 45 -19.63 2.77 14.61
N PRO A 46 -19.56 4.09 14.88
CA PRO A 46 -18.30 4.71 15.26
C PRO A 46 -17.79 4.00 16.51
N GLY A 47 -16.83 3.10 16.31
CA GLY A 47 -16.17 2.41 17.40
C GLY A 47 -15.39 3.42 18.22
N GLU A 48 -15.29 3.15 19.52
CA GLU A 48 -14.26 3.72 20.39
C GLU A 48 -12.94 3.83 19.61
N PRO A 49 -12.25 4.99 19.56
CA PRO A 49 -11.02 5.12 18.80
C PRO A 49 -10.05 4.03 19.23
N ALA A 50 -9.75 3.12 18.29
CA ALA A 50 -8.94 1.95 18.58
C ALA A 50 -7.63 2.42 19.22
N SER A 51 -7.33 1.90 20.42
CA SER A 51 -6.14 2.34 21.16
C SER A 51 -4.91 2.24 20.24
N PRO A 52 -4.17 3.35 20.09
CA PRO A 52 -3.12 3.44 19.08
C PRO A 52 -2.09 2.34 19.29
N PHE A 53 -1.67 1.69 18.20
CA PHE A 53 -0.66 0.63 18.32
C PHE A 53 0.66 1.26 18.77
N PRO A 54 1.34 0.77 19.82
CA PRO A 54 2.53 1.43 20.34
C PRO A 54 3.62 1.60 19.28
N ALA A 55 3.99 2.85 19.01
CA ALA A 55 5.01 3.22 18.05
C ALA A 55 5.82 4.42 18.58
N ASP A 56 7.08 4.48 18.17
CA ASP A 56 8.01 5.59 18.45
C ASP A 56 8.71 6.03 17.15
N ASP A 57 9.75 6.86 17.24
CA ASP A 57 10.47 7.42 16.10
C ASP A 57 11.18 6.36 15.22
N ARG A 58 11.20 5.08 15.62
CA ARG A 58 11.66 3.96 14.79
C ARG A 58 10.51 3.06 14.31
N GLY A 59 9.25 3.43 14.53
CA GLY A 59 8.09 2.62 14.16
C GLY A 59 7.55 1.78 15.32
N PHE A 60 6.94 0.64 15.02
CA PHE A 60 6.21 -0.13 16.04
C PHE A 60 7.14 -0.67 17.14
N VAL A 61 6.68 -0.61 18.38
CA VAL A 61 7.37 -1.16 19.55
C VAL A 61 7.11 -2.67 19.61
N ASN A 62 8.10 -3.47 20.00
CA ASN A 62 8.03 -4.93 20.08
C ASN A 62 7.63 -5.64 18.76
N SER A 63 7.96 -5.04 17.61
CA SER A 63 7.71 -5.59 16.27
C SER A 63 8.96 -5.49 15.39
N ALA A 64 9.08 -6.38 14.39
CA ALA A 64 10.09 -6.28 13.35
C ALA A 64 9.79 -5.19 12.30
N ALA A 65 8.58 -4.63 12.31
CA ALA A 65 8.20 -3.42 11.57
C ALA A 65 8.75 -2.19 12.30
N ARG A 66 10.09 -2.09 12.29
CA ARG A 66 10.86 -1.14 13.08
C ARG A 66 12.20 -0.86 12.41
N CYS A 67 12.58 0.41 12.33
CA CYS A 67 13.82 0.88 11.72
C CYS A 67 15.06 0.46 12.51
N ASP A 68 16.15 0.19 11.80
CA ASP A 68 17.41 -0.26 12.38
C ASP A 68 18.45 0.87 12.50
N GLY A 69 19.57 0.59 13.18
CA GLY A 69 20.71 1.49 13.29
C GLY A 69 20.33 2.92 13.69
N THR A 70 20.65 3.88 12.81
CA THR A 70 20.36 5.32 12.93
C THR A 70 19.20 5.77 12.05
N GLN A 71 18.39 4.84 11.53
CA GLN A 71 17.24 5.17 10.68
C GLN A 71 16.04 5.64 11.52
N THR A 72 15.24 6.52 10.93
CA THR A 72 14.03 7.09 11.54
C THR A 72 12.80 6.71 10.70
N ALA A 73 11.66 6.47 11.36
CA ALA A 73 10.40 6.23 10.70
C ALA A 73 9.83 7.55 10.12
N LEU A 74 9.67 7.60 8.80
CA LEU A 74 8.98 8.69 8.11
C LEU A 74 7.48 8.39 7.92
N ALA A 75 7.10 7.12 7.81
CA ALA A 75 5.71 6.69 7.82
C ALA A 75 5.53 5.42 8.65
N VAL A 76 4.44 5.35 9.40
CA VAL A 76 4.04 4.21 10.23
C VAL A 76 2.56 3.93 9.95
N GLY A 77 2.25 2.77 9.39
CA GLY A 77 0.89 2.38 8.98
C GLY A 77 0.49 1.02 9.53
N ARG A 78 -0.76 0.89 9.99
CA ARG A 78 -1.33 -0.37 10.46
C ARG A 78 -2.62 -0.68 9.72
N THR A 79 -2.69 -1.87 9.14
CA THR A 79 -3.92 -2.45 8.57
C THR A 79 -4.48 -3.52 9.52
N GLN A 80 -5.55 -4.20 9.13
CA GLN A 80 -6.06 -5.37 9.87
C GLN A 80 -5.08 -6.57 9.85
N ARG A 81 -4.15 -6.63 8.89
CA ARG A 81 -3.31 -7.81 8.61
C ARG A 81 -1.81 -7.51 8.58
N SER A 82 -1.42 -6.24 8.51
CA SER A 82 -0.05 -5.80 8.25
C SER A 82 0.34 -4.61 9.13
N LEU A 83 1.60 -4.60 9.57
CA LEU A 83 2.31 -3.44 10.10
C LEU A 83 3.30 -2.98 9.03
N VAL A 84 3.33 -1.69 8.73
CA VAL A 84 4.20 -1.10 7.71
C VAL A 84 4.96 0.08 8.30
N VAL A 85 6.27 0.10 8.10
CA VAL A 85 7.11 1.26 8.41
C VAL A 85 7.96 1.61 7.20
N ILE A 86 8.04 2.90 6.89
CA ILE A 86 9.00 3.46 5.94
C ILE A 86 10.11 4.11 6.74
N CYS A 87 11.30 3.52 6.67
CA CYS A 87 12.50 3.99 7.34
C CYS A 87 13.33 4.85 6.38
N ALA A 88 13.88 5.95 6.87
CA ALA A 88 14.85 6.75 6.14
C ALA A 88 16.23 6.66 6.78
N ASP A 89 17.27 6.58 5.96
CA ASP A 89 18.64 6.81 6.38
C ASP A 89 19.02 8.30 6.29
N GLN A 90 20.25 8.63 6.71
CA GLN A 90 20.76 10.01 6.67
C GLN A 90 21.16 10.48 5.27
N ASN A 91 21.13 9.59 4.27
CA ASN A 91 21.47 9.86 2.87
C ASN A 91 20.23 10.14 2.01
N GLY A 92 19.03 10.03 2.58
CA GLY A 92 17.75 10.18 1.87
C GLY A 92 17.25 8.91 1.17
N ASN A 93 17.85 7.75 1.45
CA ASN A 93 17.33 6.46 0.98
C ASN A 93 16.16 6.02 1.88
N TYR A 94 15.13 5.43 1.27
CA TYR A 94 14.01 4.85 2.01
C TYR A 94 14.03 3.32 1.95
N GLN A 95 13.56 2.69 3.02
CA GLN A 95 13.39 1.26 3.15
C GLN A 95 11.97 0.98 3.64
N TYR A 96 11.26 0.10 2.93
CA TYR A 96 10.01 -0.50 3.37
C TYR A 96 10.31 -1.65 4.33
N ARG A 97 9.61 -1.67 5.48
CA ARG A 97 9.54 -2.80 6.41
C ARG A 97 8.08 -3.16 6.64
N GLY A 98 7.64 -4.26 6.03
CA GLY A 98 6.30 -4.81 6.19
C GLY A 98 6.32 -6.07 7.04
N VAL A 99 5.54 -6.13 8.12
CA VAL A 99 5.34 -7.34 8.93
C VAL A 99 3.89 -7.80 8.83
N ARG A 100 3.71 -9.06 8.46
CA ARG A 100 2.41 -9.72 8.47
C ARG A 100 2.04 -10.12 9.91
N ILE A 101 0.87 -9.68 10.38
CA ILE A 101 0.42 -9.84 11.77
C ILE A 101 0.17 -11.32 12.14
N SER A 102 -0.23 -12.16 11.18
CA SER A 102 -0.62 -13.55 11.45
C SER A 102 0.53 -14.49 11.85
N ASP A 103 1.76 -14.19 11.42
CA ASP A 103 2.93 -15.06 11.59
C ASP A 103 4.24 -14.30 11.88
N GLY A 104 4.21 -12.96 11.91
CA GLY A 104 5.38 -12.12 12.14
C GLY A 104 6.36 -12.05 10.96
N ALA A 105 6.00 -12.57 9.78
CA ALA A 105 6.89 -12.57 8.62
C ALA A 105 7.23 -11.14 8.18
N LEU A 106 8.53 -10.82 8.14
CA LEU A 106 9.07 -9.54 7.70
C LEU A 106 9.43 -9.59 6.20
N LEU A 107 8.98 -8.60 5.45
CA LEU A 107 9.54 -8.19 4.16
C LEU A 107 10.29 -6.87 4.35
N GLN A 108 11.50 -6.77 3.80
CA GLN A 108 12.33 -5.58 3.85
C GLN A 108 12.88 -5.30 2.46
N GLU A 109 12.57 -4.14 1.90
CA GLU A 109 12.97 -3.75 0.54
C GLU A 109 13.32 -2.26 0.44
N PRO A 110 14.11 -1.82 -0.55
CA PRO A 110 14.21 -0.41 -0.91
C PRO A 110 12.83 0.18 -1.24
N ALA A 111 12.63 1.45 -0.89
CA ALA A 111 11.40 2.19 -1.17
C ALA A 111 11.68 3.50 -1.91
N GLU A 112 10.73 3.89 -2.75
CA GLU A 112 10.72 5.15 -3.51
C GLU A 112 9.46 5.95 -3.15
N THR A 113 9.53 7.28 -3.19
CA THR A 113 8.35 8.15 -3.06
C THR A 113 7.51 8.15 -4.32
N THR A 114 6.18 8.17 -4.18
CA THR A 114 5.25 8.38 -5.31
C THR A 114 4.87 9.87 -5.44
N SER A 115 4.33 10.26 -6.61
CA SER A 115 3.78 11.61 -6.86
C SER A 115 2.70 12.02 -5.86
N ASP A 116 1.98 11.04 -5.32
CA ASP A 116 0.78 11.24 -4.51
C ASP A 116 1.09 11.26 -3.00
N GLY A 117 2.36 11.43 -2.63
CA GLY A 117 2.84 11.47 -1.24
C GLY A 117 2.87 10.10 -0.55
N GLY A 118 2.84 9.01 -1.32
CA GLY A 118 2.98 7.63 -0.84
C GLY A 118 4.37 7.06 -1.09
N PHE A 119 4.50 5.75 -0.89
CA PHE A 119 5.73 4.99 -1.13
C PHE A 119 5.45 3.77 -1.99
N VAL A 120 6.45 3.34 -2.74
CA VAL A 120 6.43 2.07 -3.47
C VAL A 120 7.70 1.27 -3.14
N ALA A 121 7.52 0.00 -2.83
CA ALA A 121 8.59 -0.99 -2.72
C ALA A 121 8.28 -2.18 -3.64
N ARG A 122 9.31 -2.90 -4.09
CA ARG A 122 9.18 -4.00 -5.05
C ARG A 122 9.96 -5.22 -4.57
N ASN A 123 9.36 -6.39 -4.67
CA ASN A 123 9.98 -7.69 -4.37
C ASN A 123 9.55 -8.65 -5.47
N ASP A 124 10.49 -9.08 -6.31
CA ASP A 124 10.21 -9.83 -7.55
C ASP A 124 9.08 -9.18 -8.39
N ASP A 125 8.02 -9.95 -8.73
CA ASP A 125 6.87 -9.46 -9.49
C ASP A 125 5.86 -8.64 -8.64
N MET A 126 6.09 -8.51 -7.33
CA MET A 126 5.16 -7.90 -6.38
C MET A 126 5.51 -6.43 -6.11
N THR A 127 4.52 -5.54 -6.24
CA THR A 127 4.64 -4.11 -5.93
C THR A 127 3.80 -3.75 -4.71
N TYR A 128 4.41 -3.09 -3.72
CA TYR A 128 3.82 -2.70 -2.44
C TYR A 128 3.68 -1.18 -2.40
N THR A 129 2.47 -0.67 -2.64
CA THR A 129 2.17 0.76 -2.61
C THR A 129 1.56 1.15 -1.26
N VAL A 130 2.27 1.99 -0.52
CA VAL A 130 1.89 2.49 0.81
C VAL A 130 1.35 3.90 0.68
N SER A 131 0.18 4.15 1.26
CA SER A 131 -0.44 5.47 1.34
C SER A 131 -1.12 5.66 2.69
N ALA A 132 -1.49 6.91 3.02
CA ALA A 132 -2.29 7.20 4.22
C ALA A 132 -3.66 6.49 4.26
N LYS A 133 -4.16 6.01 3.10
CA LYS A 133 -5.47 5.36 2.97
C LYS A 133 -5.37 3.83 3.05
N GLN A 134 -4.33 3.25 2.48
CA GLN A 134 -4.20 1.79 2.31
C GLN A 134 -2.77 1.34 2.01
N LEU A 135 -2.49 0.08 2.33
CA LEU A 135 -1.47 -0.74 1.69
C LEU A 135 -2.12 -1.47 0.51
N MET A 136 -1.63 -1.25 -0.70
CA MET A 136 -2.06 -1.97 -1.89
C MET A 136 -0.91 -2.83 -2.42
N VAL A 137 -1.18 -4.08 -2.75
CA VAL A 137 -0.19 -5.03 -3.25
C VAL A 137 -0.65 -5.53 -4.62
N THR A 138 0.17 -5.34 -5.65
CA THR A 138 -0.13 -5.74 -7.03
C THR A 138 0.91 -6.71 -7.58
N SER A 139 0.51 -7.50 -8.58
CA SER A 139 1.39 -8.25 -9.47
C SER A 139 1.15 -7.74 -10.89
N GLY A 140 2.12 -6.96 -11.40
CA GLY A 140 1.89 -6.10 -12.55
C GLY A 140 0.66 -5.21 -12.34
N GLU A 141 -0.29 -5.27 -13.27
CA GLU A 141 -1.57 -4.54 -13.24
C GLU A 141 -2.65 -5.16 -12.33
N THR A 142 -2.44 -6.38 -11.82
CA THR A 142 -3.46 -7.08 -11.02
C THR A 142 -3.32 -6.74 -9.54
N VAL A 143 -4.38 -6.23 -8.92
CA VAL A 143 -4.45 -6.07 -7.46
C VAL A 143 -4.59 -7.43 -6.80
N ILE A 144 -3.58 -7.84 -6.05
CA ILE A 144 -3.54 -9.11 -5.31
C ILE A 144 -4.10 -8.95 -3.89
N ASN A 145 -3.89 -7.77 -3.29
CA ASN A 145 -4.38 -7.45 -1.96
C ASN A 145 -4.56 -5.94 -1.81
N GLN A 146 -5.59 -5.52 -1.08
CA GLN A 146 -5.87 -4.12 -0.77
C GLN A 146 -6.34 -4.03 0.67
N GLU A 147 -5.53 -3.40 1.52
CA GLU A 147 -5.72 -3.35 2.96
C GLU A 147 -5.85 -1.90 3.42
N PRO A 148 -7.06 -1.46 3.83
CA PRO A 148 -7.25 -0.13 4.39
C PRO A 148 -6.36 0.12 5.61
N MET A 149 -5.83 1.33 5.73
CA MET A 149 -5.14 1.77 6.95
C MET A 149 -6.17 1.98 8.05
N SER A 150 -6.01 1.26 9.16
CA SER A 150 -6.69 1.53 10.43
C SER A 150 -6.01 2.64 11.24
N GLU A 151 -4.71 2.85 10.97
CA GLU A 151 -3.88 3.88 11.57
C GLU A 151 -2.78 4.25 10.57
N TYR A 152 -2.48 5.54 10.43
CA TYR A 152 -1.34 6.03 9.67
C TYR A 152 -0.76 7.29 10.31
N ARG A 153 0.56 7.36 10.43
CA ARG A 153 1.30 8.50 10.98
C ARG A 153 2.49 8.82 10.09
N GLN A 154 2.79 10.09 9.94
CA GLN A 154 4.08 10.56 9.43
C GLN A 154 4.70 11.44 10.52
N PRO A 155 5.52 10.87 11.43
CA PRO A 155 6.11 11.62 12.55
C PRO A 155 6.98 12.80 12.07
N HIS A 156 7.54 12.66 10.88
CA HIS A 156 8.30 13.67 10.18
C HIS A 156 7.58 13.96 8.85
N PRO A 157 6.87 15.09 8.71
CA PRO A 157 6.30 15.45 7.42
C PRO A 157 7.43 15.66 6.42
N PHE A 158 7.30 15.05 5.24
CA PHE A 158 8.15 15.38 4.09
C PHE A 158 8.06 16.89 3.87
N SER A 159 9.21 17.55 3.67
CA SER A 159 9.36 19.01 3.69
C SER A 159 8.59 19.75 2.58
N ALA A 160 7.26 19.78 2.70
CA ALA A 160 6.36 20.74 2.05
C ALA A 160 6.01 21.89 3.01
N GLU A 161 6.20 21.72 4.33
CA GLU A 161 5.90 22.72 5.36
C GLU A 161 7.17 23.35 6.00
N ALA A 162 8.23 23.49 5.21
CA ALA A 162 9.38 24.33 5.58
C ALA A 162 9.18 25.82 5.23
N GLY A 163 7.96 26.22 4.84
CA GLY A 163 7.63 27.55 4.29
C GLY A 163 6.55 28.33 5.04
N ALA A 164 5.99 27.81 6.14
CA ALA A 164 5.00 28.51 6.96
C ALA A 164 5.68 29.21 8.16
N PRO A 165 5.52 30.53 8.37
CA PRO A 165 6.03 31.20 9.55
C PRO A 165 5.34 30.68 10.80
N ARG A 166 6.09 30.03 11.69
CA ARG A 166 5.59 29.60 13.00
C ARG A 166 5.24 30.84 13.84
N PRO A 167 3.99 31.03 14.29
CA PRO A 167 3.69 32.08 15.26
C PRO A 167 4.47 31.80 16.54
N ASN A 168 5.20 32.81 17.02
CA ASN A 168 5.97 32.71 18.26
C ASN A 168 5.04 32.37 19.43
N PRO A 169 5.40 31.45 20.34
CA PRO A 169 4.63 31.25 21.56
C PRO A 169 4.80 32.49 22.46
N THR A 170 3.80 33.37 22.47
CA THR A 170 3.77 34.51 23.37
C THR A 170 3.71 34.00 24.82
N THR A 171 4.80 34.17 25.56
CA THR A 171 4.85 33.94 27.00
C THR A 171 3.85 34.85 27.69
N THR A 172 2.70 34.31 28.11
CA THR A 172 1.77 35.01 29.01
C THR A 172 2.44 35.12 30.39
N SER A 173 3.21 36.19 30.57
CA SER A 173 3.72 36.59 31.88
C SER A 173 2.52 36.91 32.78
N GLY A 174 2.35 36.15 33.86
CA GLY A 174 1.26 36.37 34.81
C GLY A 174 1.33 37.75 35.44
N ALA A 175 0.19 38.44 35.50
CA ALA A 175 0.06 39.69 36.25
C ALA A 175 0.06 39.41 37.77
N PRO A 176 0.71 40.25 38.60
CA PRO A 176 0.67 40.10 40.05
C PRO A 176 -0.71 40.47 40.62
N GLY A 177 -1.11 39.74 41.67
CA GLY A 177 -2.36 39.96 42.42
C GLY A 177 -2.37 41.25 43.27
N PRO A 178 -3.52 41.57 43.89
CA PRO A 178 -3.88 42.94 44.24
C PRO A 178 -3.24 43.49 45.53
N ALA A 179 -3.28 44.82 45.61
CA ALA A 179 -2.76 45.64 46.71
C ALA A 179 -3.47 45.41 48.06
N ARG A 180 -2.75 45.75 49.14
CA ARG A 180 -3.29 45.97 50.48
C ARG A 180 -2.47 47.06 51.19
#